data_AF-A0A268JA51-F1
#
_entry.id   AF-A0A268JA51-F1
#
_cell.length_a   1.000
_cell.length_b   1.000
_cell.length_c   1.000
_cell.angle_alpha   90.00
_cell.angle_beta   90.00
_cell.angle_gamma   90.00
#
_symmetry.space_group_name_H-M   'P 1'
#
loop_
_entity.id
_entity.type
_entity.pdbx_description
1 polymer ?
#
loop_
_entity_poly.entity_id
_entity_poly.type
_entity_poly.pdbx_seq_one_letter_code
_entity_poly.pdbx_strand_id
1 'polypeptide(L)'
;MISEITHKMTNLILKDNNYFIEDATGKGTQWSRWTSKYFNDNIGEMENQPEWSSNVGIYDTKDEALSYGYEDGPLNALEVMATLKTAMTVTSKDYPVDQKMYQDAYNLTFDSSYSKAEPYVNGKGYMDMALEYIKRRDVRQATHAFNILKELSTYDNVSNLYNASIGDWQARSHINSTIHNDWTQYINYSDEELGWFPIYQLILQEKDPARYKQIVDSYSQWYENEKREENPFYTFLYQLANPTDKSVSMQQDIQNSVRFLYRTQHVKIGFPVSYDRQDVFYIEPGDRDGSKAQTNYALPLDEQRIHRNNSNPFSRASNSAKDYSPSDTYNYNTGGGKNMDDGVTFLLPYWFGRNFGIIKEVN
;
A
#
# COMPACT_ATOMS: atom_id res chain seq x y z
N MET A 1 21.15 19.76 12.45
CA MET A 1 19.82 19.88 11.82
C MET A 1 19.14 18.52 11.63
N ILE A 2 19.64 17.60 10.78
CA ILE A 2 18.96 16.29 10.55
C ILE A 2 18.81 15.47 11.85
N SER A 3 19.91 15.29 12.60
CA SER A 3 19.91 14.59 13.90
C SER A 3 18.94 15.22 14.90
N GLU A 4 19.00 16.53 15.07
CA GLU A 4 18.10 17.27 15.96
C GLU A 4 16.62 17.14 15.60
N ILE A 5 16.26 17.25 14.30
CA ILE A 5 14.87 17.10 13.85
C ILE A 5 14.39 15.67 14.07
N THR A 6 15.21 14.68 13.73
CA THR A 6 14.89 13.26 13.92
C THR A 6 14.63 12.94 15.39
N HIS A 7 15.50 13.44 16.28
CA HIS A 7 15.35 13.32 17.73
C HIS A 7 14.05 13.93 18.24
N LYS A 8 13.76 15.18 17.85
CA LYS A 8 12.52 15.88 18.25
C LYS A 8 11.26 15.15 17.79
N MET A 9 11.21 14.70 16.54
CA MET A 9 10.05 13.99 15.99
C MET A 9 9.85 12.62 16.66
N THR A 10 10.93 11.86 16.85
CA THR A 10 10.84 10.54 17.49
C THR A 10 10.40 10.65 18.95
N ASN A 11 10.93 11.63 19.68
CA ASN A 11 10.50 11.89 21.05
C ASN A 11 9.06 12.39 21.12
N LEU A 12 8.58 13.17 20.15
CA LEU A 12 7.17 13.57 20.08
C LEU A 12 6.25 12.36 19.93
N ILE A 13 6.61 11.41 19.06
CA ILE A 13 5.84 10.17 18.84
C ILE A 13 5.78 9.32 20.12
N LEU A 14 6.92 9.18 20.81
CA LEU A 14 7.01 8.33 22.01
C LEU A 14 6.53 9.01 23.30
N LYS A 15 6.42 10.34 23.32
CA LYS A 15 6.04 11.12 24.50
C LYS A 15 4.70 10.64 25.05
N ASP A 16 4.66 10.36 26.35
CA ASP A 16 3.45 9.96 27.09
C ASP A 16 2.70 8.77 26.45
N ASN A 17 3.40 7.94 25.68
CA ASN A 17 2.82 6.85 24.89
C ASN A 17 1.77 7.34 23.87
N ASN A 18 1.88 8.57 23.37
CA ASN A 18 0.89 9.20 22.49
C ASN A 18 0.80 8.51 21.13
N TYR A 19 1.92 8.20 20.46
CA TYR A 19 1.92 7.58 19.12
C TYR A 19 1.00 8.31 18.12
N PHE A 20 0.90 9.63 18.20
CA PHE A 20 0.25 10.45 17.18
C PHE A 20 0.88 11.84 17.12
N ILE A 21 0.70 12.54 16.00
CA ILE A 21 1.09 13.94 15.85
C ILE A 21 -0.15 14.82 15.85
N GLU A 22 -0.07 15.92 16.60
CA GLU A 22 -1.05 16.99 16.60
C GLU A 22 -0.69 18.08 15.59
N ASP A 23 -1.70 18.65 14.96
CA ASP A 23 -1.54 19.84 14.12
C ASP A 23 -1.35 21.11 14.96
N ALA A 24 -1.16 22.25 14.29
CA ALA A 24 -0.98 23.54 14.95
C ALA A 24 -2.19 23.99 15.82
N THR A 25 -3.32 23.29 15.74
CA THR A 25 -4.53 23.55 16.53
C THR A 25 -4.69 22.59 17.72
N GLY A 26 -3.73 21.67 17.93
CA GLY A 26 -3.78 20.65 18.97
C GLY A 26 -4.70 19.47 18.64
N LYS A 27 -5.10 19.32 17.36
CA LYS A 27 -5.92 18.19 16.92
C LYS A 27 -5.02 17.12 16.33
N GLY A 28 -5.27 15.85 16.69
CA GLY A 28 -4.61 14.72 16.06
C GLY A 28 -4.86 14.72 14.55
N THR A 29 -3.81 14.49 13.78
CA THR A 29 -3.92 14.34 12.33
C THR A 29 -4.50 12.97 11.97
N GLN A 30 -5.11 12.85 10.78
CA GLN A 30 -5.59 11.56 10.28
C GLN A 30 -4.47 10.65 9.77
N TRP A 31 -3.32 11.22 9.40
CA TRP A 31 -2.21 10.54 8.73
C TRP A 31 -1.00 10.27 9.63
N SER A 32 -1.11 10.58 10.92
CA SER A 32 -0.03 10.36 11.88
C SER A 32 -0.63 9.89 13.20
N ARG A 33 -1.34 8.75 13.12
CA ARG A 33 -1.98 8.08 14.24
C ARG A 33 -1.54 6.63 14.25
N TRP A 34 -0.65 6.30 15.17
CA TRP A 34 -0.01 5.00 15.30
C TRP A 34 -0.32 4.27 16.59
N THR A 35 -1.53 4.44 17.13
CA THR A 35 -1.90 3.77 18.38
C THR A 35 -2.41 2.36 18.13
N SER A 36 -2.05 1.41 19.00
CA SER A 36 -2.53 0.02 18.90
C SER A 36 -4.05 -0.05 18.90
N LYS A 37 -4.71 0.80 19.70
CA LYS A 37 -6.17 0.91 19.73
C LYS A 37 -6.76 1.24 18.35
N TYR A 38 -6.13 2.16 17.62
CA TYR A 38 -6.60 2.58 16.31
C TYR A 38 -6.41 1.48 15.25
N PHE A 39 -5.27 0.79 15.26
CA PHE A 39 -5.04 -0.31 14.31
C PHE A 39 -5.80 -1.59 14.65
N ASN A 40 -6.23 -1.71 15.90
CA ASN A 40 -6.95 -2.88 16.37
C ASN A 40 -8.44 -2.81 16.04
N ASP A 41 -9.06 -1.64 16.15
CA ASP A 41 -10.50 -1.44 15.98
C ASP A 41 -11.37 -2.44 16.78
N ASN A 42 -10.91 -2.91 17.93
CA ASN A 42 -11.57 -3.96 18.73
C ASN A 42 -11.68 -5.32 18.01
N ILE A 43 -10.71 -5.68 17.16
CA ILE A 43 -10.64 -6.99 16.48
C ILE A 43 -10.81 -8.17 17.47
N GLY A 44 -10.37 -8.01 18.72
CA GLY A 44 -10.48 -9.05 19.74
C GLY A 44 -11.93 -9.39 20.10
N GLU A 45 -12.87 -8.47 19.92
CA GLU A 45 -14.30 -8.71 20.06
C GLU A 45 -14.87 -9.41 18.81
N MET A 46 -14.48 -8.92 17.63
CA MET A 46 -14.94 -9.44 16.33
C MET A 46 -14.48 -10.87 16.09
N GLU A 47 -13.26 -11.23 16.53
CA GLU A 47 -12.70 -12.58 16.44
C GLU A 47 -13.56 -13.65 17.14
N ASN A 48 -14.44 -13.25 18.06
CA ASN A 48 -15.36 -14.16 18.73
C ASN A 48 -16.70 -14.33 18.00
N GLN A 49 -16.97 -13.54 16.96
CA GLN A 49 -18.20 -13.65 16.18
C GLN A 49 -18.11 -14.82 15.18
N PRO A 50 -19.20 -15.55 14.94
CA PRO A 50 -19.22 -16.66 13.97
C PRO A 50 -18.76 -16.25 12.56
N GLU A 51 -19.11 -15.03 12.14
CA GLU A 51 -18.79 -14.45 10.84
C GLU A 51 -17.29 -14.25 10.60
N TRP A 52 -16.48 -14.16 11.67
CA TRP A 52 -15.03 -14.00 11.56
C TRP A 52 -14.36 -15.14 10.78
N SER A 53 -14.91 -16.36 10.88
CA SER A 53 -14.44 -17.53 10.12
C SER A 53 -14.57 -17.36 8.60
N SER A 54 -15.40 -16.43 8.17
CA SER A 54 -15.60 -16.03 6.76
C SER A 54 -14.96 -14.67 6.46
N ASN A 55 -13.96 -14.26 7.25
CA ASN A 55 -13.29 -12.97 7.17
C ASN A 55 -14.22 -11.76 7.38
N VAL A 56 -15.34 -11.89 8.11
CA VAL A 56 -16.24 -10.75 8.34
C VAL A 56 -16.06 -10.22 9.77
N GLY A 57 -15.61 -8.97 9.88
CA GLY A 57 -15.36 -8.25 11.13
C GLY A 57 -16.52 -7.33 11.52
N ILE A 58 -17.43 -7.85 12.34
CA ILE A 58 -18.62 -7.13 12.82
C ILE A 58 -18.74 -7.23 14.34
N TYR A 59 -19.48 -6.31 14.95
CA TYR A 59 -19.92 -6.45 16.34
C TYR A 59 -21.10 -7.42 16.47
N ASP A 60 -21.47 -7.76 17.71
CA ASP A 60 -22.66 -8.57 18.01
C ASP A 60 -23.96 -7.91 17.47
N THR A 61 -24.00 -6.58 17.41
CA THR A 61 -25.08 -5.77 16.83
C THR A 61 -25.20 -5.88 15.31
N LYS A 62 -24.23 -6.53 14.64
CA LYS A 62 -24.10 -6.63 13.18
C LYS A 62 -23.76 -5.32 12.47
N ASP A 63 -23.26 -4.32 13.20
CA ASP A 63 -22.75 -3.07 12.62
C ASP A 63 -21.30 -3.20 12.16
N GLU A 64 -20.92 -2.36 11.18
CA GLU A 64 -19.52 -2.22 10.75
C GLU A 64 -18.64 -1.71 11.88
N ALA A 65 -17.47 -2.30 12.01
CA ALA A 65 -16.56 -2.00 13.09
C ALA A 65 -15.17 -1.55 12.65
N LEU A 66 -14.79 -1.78 11.38
CA LEU A 66 -13.43 -1.59 10.91
C LEU A 66 -13.23 -0.18 10.35
N SER A 67 -12.31 0.57 10.95
CA SER A 67 -11.91 1.88 10.48
C SER A 67 -10.79 1.77 9.42
N TYR A 68 -10.39 2.92 8.89
CA TYR A 68 -9.21 3.02 8.04
C TYR A 68 -7.92 2.57 8.75
N GLY A 69 -7.87 2.71 10.08
CA GLY A 69 -6.72 2.30 10.88
C GLY A 69 -6.48 0.80 10.87
N TYR A 70 -7.55 0.00 10.79
CA TYR A 70 -7.43 -1.45 10.66
C TYR A 70 -6.73 -1.86 9.37
N GLU A 71 -7.17 -1.29 8.24
CA GLU A 71 -6.64 -1.58 6.90
C GLU A 71 -5.17 -1.12 6.78
N ASP A 72 -4.88 0.11 7.23
CA ASP A 72 -3.54 0.70 7.12
C ASP A 72 -2.56 0.26 8.21
N GLY A 73 -3.04 -0.50 9.21
CA GLY A 73 -2.24 -0.98 10.34
C GLY A 73 -0.88 -1.57 9.93
N PRO A 74 -0.81 -2.44 8.89
CA PRO A 74 0.44 -3.00 8.38
C PRO A 74 1.45 -1.94 7.89
N LEU A 75 1.00 -0.97 7.07
CA LEU A 75 1.83 0.13 6.58
C LEU A 75 2.35 0.96 7.75
N ASN A 76 1.42 1.43 8.58
CA ASN A 76 1.71 2.33 9.68
C ASN A 76 2.58 1.67 10.77
N ALA A 77 2.45 0.35 10.97
CA ALA A 77 3.34 -0.43 11.81
C ALA A 77 4.79 -0.37 11.31
N LEU A 78 5.00 -0.57 10.01
CA LEU A 78 6.33 -0.46 9.39
C LEU A 78 6.90 0.96 9.47
N GLU A 79 6.06 2.00 9.35
CA GLU A 79 6.47 3.40 9.51
C GLU A 79 7.05 3.70 10.89
N VAL A 80 6.40 3.25 11.96
CA VAL A 80 6.90 3.41 13.32
C VAL A 80 8.25 2.69 13.47
N MET A 81 8.34 1.47 12.98
CA MET A 81 9.56 0.67 13.03
C MET A 81 10.71 1.36 12.29
N ALA A 82 10.45 1.87 11.08
CA ALA A 82 11.44 2.58 10.28
C ALA A 82 11.88 3.89 10.96
N THR A 83 10.94 4.64 11.53
CA THR A 83 11.22 5.86 12.30
C THR A 83 12.16 5.57 13.46
N LEU A 84 11.88 4.55 14.27
CA LEU A 84 12.73 4.15 15.40
C LEU A 84 14.12 3.73 14.95
N LYS A 85 14.22 2.90 13.90
CA LYS A 85 15.51 2.42 13.38
C LYS A 85 16.35 3.58 12.83
N THR A 86 15.73 4.46 12.05
CA THR A 86 16.37 5.67 11.51
C THR A 86 16.80 6.61 12.64
N ALA A 87 15.98 6.79 13.68
CA ALA A 87 16.34 7.60 14.84
C ALA A 87 17.58 7.04 15.53
N MET A 88 17.65 5.74 15.78
CA MET A 88 18.82 5.12 16.38
C MET A 88 20.10 5.37 15.57
N THR A 89 20.01 5.22 14.25
CA THR A 89 21.16 5.43 13.36
C THR A 89 21.61 6.89 13.35
N VAL A 90 20.69 7.80 13.09
CA VAL A 90 20.98 9.22 12.81
C VAL A 90 21.34 10.00 14.08
N THR A 91 20.77 9.63 15.24
CA THR A 91 20.92 10.39 16.49
C THR A 91 21.96 9.80 17.46
N SER A 92 22.49 8.61 17.18
CA SER A 92 23.40 7.87 18.06
C SER A 92 24.55 8.68 18.66
N LYS A 93 25.17 9.53 17.84
CA LYS A 93 26.32 10.36 18.25
C LYS A 93 25.91 11.56 19.10
N ASP A 94 24.84 12.25 18.71
CA ASP A 94 24.46 13.54 19.30
C ASP A 94 23.53 13.37 20.51
N TYR A 95 22.78 12.27 20.58
CA TYR A 95 21.80 11.95 21.62
C TYR A 95 21.97 10.52 22.15
N PRO A 96 23.13 10.17 22.74
CA PRO A 96 23.44 8.80 23.17
C PRO A 96 22.55 8.31 24.33
N VAL A 97 22.01 9.22 25.15
CA VAL A 97 21.19 8.87 26.32
C VAL A 97 19.81 8.32 25.93
N ASP A 98 19.27 8.73 24.79
CA ASP A 98 17.93 8.33 24.32
C ASP A 98 17.95 7.03 23.51
N GLN A 99 19.14 6.55 23.12
CA GLN A 99 19.28 5.35 22.29
C GLN A 99 18.69 4.11 22.94
N LYS A 100 18.79 4.00 24.28
CA LYS A 100 18.15 2.90 25.01
C LYS A 100 16.63 2.93 24.86
N MET A 101 16.01 4.10 24.98
CA MET A 101 14.57 4.25 24.81
C MET A 101 14.12 3.86 23.40
N TYR A 102 14.83 4.32 22.36
CA TYR A 102 14.53 3.96 20.97
C TYR A 102 14.70 2.47 20.71
N GLN A 103 15.78 1.88 21.23
CA GLN A 103 16.06 0.45 21.09
C GLN A 103 15.01 -0.40 21.80
N ASP A 104 14.59 -0.01 23.01
CA ASP A 104 13.56 -0.71 23.78
C ASP A 104 12.20 -0.62 23.06
N ALA A 105 11.83 0.56 22.54
CA ALA A 105 10.62 0.74 21.73
C ALA A 105 10.66 -0.09 20.42
N TYR A 106 11.82 -0.14 19.75
CA TYR A 106 11.99 -0.96 18.54
C TYR A 106 11.96 -2.46 18.87
N ASN A 107 12.50 -2.89 20.01
CA ASN A 107 12.41 -4.28 20.43
C ASN A 107 10.95 -4.68 20.70
N LEU A 108 10.17 -3.80 21.32
CA LEU A 108 8.76 -4.01 21.60
C LEU A 108 7.94 -4.27 20.32
N THR A 109 8.35 -3.73 19.16
CA THR A 109 7.66 -4.00 17.88
C THR A 109 7.78 -5.45 17.41
N PHE A 110 8.74 -6.21 17.93
CA PHE A 110 8.94 -7.63 17.64
C PHE A 110 8.43 -8.56 18.74
N ASP A 111 7.84 -8.04 19.81
CA ASP A 111 7.16 -8.88 20.79
C ASP A 111 6.03 -9.66 20.11
N SER A 112 5.87 -10.94 20.47
CA SER A 112 4.80 -11.76 19.90
C SER A 112 3.42 -11.21 20.25
N SER A 113 2.55 -11.13 19.26
CA SER A 113 1.20 -10.58 19.27
C SER A 113 1.14 -9.08 19.59
N TYR A 114 0.53 -8.33 18.68
CA TYR A 114 0.14 -6.96 18.96
C TYR A 114 -1.01 -6.90 19.98
N SER A 115 -1.14 -5.75 20.63
CA SER A 115 -2.13 -5.52 21.68
C SER A 115 -3.55 -5.45 21.09
N LYS A 116 -4.41 -6.40 21.49
CA LYS A 116 -5.79 -6.55 20.99
C LYS A 116 -6.92 -6.15 21.93
N ALA A 117 -6.59 -5.75 23.15
CA ALA A 117 -7.58 -5.37 24.15
C ALA A 117 -6.95 -4.39 25.15
N GLU A 118 -7.81 -3.70 25.90
CA GLU A 118 -7.38 -2.82 26.98
C GLU A 118 -6.68 -3.61 28.11
N PRO A 119 -5.61 -3.06 28.72
CA PRO A 119 -4.95 -1.81 28.35
C PRO A 119 -4.10 -1.96 27.07
N TYR A 120 -4.30 -1.06 26.10
CA TYR A 120 -3.53 -1.09 24.87
C TYR A 120 -2.05 -0.72 25.10
N VAL A 121 -1.14 -1.50 24.52
CA VAL A 121 0.31 -1.19 24.51
C VAL A 121 0.72 -0.79 23.09
N ASN A 122 1.07 0.48 22.90
CA ASN A 122 1.50 1.00 21.58
C ASN A 122 2.89 0.47 21.21
N GLY A 123 3.10 0.25 19.92
CA GLY A 123 4.32 -0.36 19.38
C GLY A 123 4.42 -1.87 19.59
N LYS A 124 3.73 -2.47 20.58
CA LYS A 124 3.84 -3.92 20.85
C LYS A 124 3.38 -4.75 19.65
N GLY A 125 4.25 -5.66 19.20
CA GLY A 125 3.96 -6.65 18.17
C GLY A 125 3.56 -6.09 16.81
N TYR A 126 3.99 -4.87 16.49
CA TYR A 126 3.71 -4.23 15.19
C TYR A 126 4.26 -5.03 14.01
N MET A 127 5.32 -5.82 14.20
CA MET A 127 5.78 -6.73 13.16
C MET A 127 4.73 -7.82 12.83
N ASP A 128 4.06 -8.39 13.83
CA ASP A 128 2.99 -9.36 13.58
C ASP A 128 1.80 -8.72 12.85
N MET A 129 1.51 -7.44 13.15
CA MET A 129 0.50 -6.67 12.43
C MET A 129 0.89 -6.40 10.96
N ALA A 130 2.15 -6.04 10.72
CA ALA A 130 2.68 -5.85 9.37
C ALA A 130 2.67 -7.14 8.53
N LEU A 131 2.66 -8.30 9.20
CA LEU A 131 2.48 -9.61 8.55
C LEU A 131 1.02 -9.94 8.23
N GLU A 132 0.05 -9.07 8.50
CA GLU A 132 -1.37 -9.29 8.19
C GLU A 132 -1.88 -8.46 7.01
N TYR A 133 -1.01 -7.94 6.14
CA TYR A 133 -1.39 -7.06 5.04
C TYR A 133 -2.55 -7.61 4.19
N ILE A 134 -2.39 -8.79 3.60
CA ILE A 134 -3.42 -9.41 2.75
C ILE A 134 -4.65 -9.77 3.57
N LYS A 135 -4.45 -10.43 4.73
CA LYS A 135 -5.53 -10.86 5.62
C LYS A 135 -6.44 -9.70 6.03
N ARG A 136 -5.89 -8.54 6.35
CA ARG A 136 -6.67 -7.36 6.75
C ARG A 136 -7.50 -6.83 5.60
N ARG A 137 -6.99 -6.86 4.36
CA ARG A 137 -7.78 -6.52 3.17
C ARG A 137 -8.89 -7.51 2.90
N ASP A 138 -8.62 -8.81 3.00
CA ASP A 138 -9.64 -9.87 2.90
C ASP A 138 -10.77 -9.65 3.92
N VAL A 139 -10.40 -9.30 5.16
CA VAL A 139 -11.39 -9.01 6.20
C VAL A 139 -12.17 -7.74 5.89
N ARG A 140 -11.48 -6.67 5.48
CA ARG A 140 -12.09 -5.38 5.19
C ARG A 140 -13.09 -5.47 4.04
N GLN A 141 -12.72 -6.11 2.94
CA GLN A 141 -13.61 -6.25 1.78
C GLN A 141 -14.84 -7.10 2.09
N ALA A 142 -14.66 -8.21 2.83
CA ALA A 142 -15.76 -9.10 3.18
C ALA A 142 -16.73 -8.42 4.16
N THR A 143 -16.19 -7.62 5.09
CA THR A 143 -16.99 -6.80 6.01
C THR A 143 -17.84 -5.77 5.26
N HIS A 144 -17.24 -5.06 4.30
CA HIS A 144 -17.99 -4.13 3.44
C HIS A 144 -19.09 -4.84 2.65
N ALA A 145 -18.78 -5.98 2.03
CA ALA A 145 -19.75 -6.77 1.31
C ALA A 145 -20.91 -7.23 2.22
N PHE A 146 -20.60 -7.71 3.43
CA PHE A 146 -21.60 -8.06 4.44
C PHE A 146 -22.48 -6.86 4.82
N ASN A 147 -21.92 -5.66 4.94
CA ASN A 147 -22.72 -4.47 5.27
C ASN A 147 -23.70 -4.08 4.16
N ILE A 148 -23.37 -4.38 2.91
CA ILE A 148 -24.25 -4.13 1.75
C ILE A 148 -25.36 -5.19 1.69
N LEU A 149 -25.00 -6.47 1.87
CA LEU A 149 -25.93 -7.59 1.72
C LEU A 149 -26.76 -7.87 2.97
N LYS A 150 -26.24 -7.51 4.14
CA LYS A 150 -26.71 -7.93 5.48
C LYS A 150 -26.68 -9.44 5.69
N GLU A 151 -25.86 -10.15 4.91
CA GLU A 151 -25.59 -11.57 4.98
C GLU A 151 -24.22 -11.88 4.33
N LEU A 152 -23.73 -13.12 4.48
CA LEU A 152 -22.48 -13.54 3.84
C LEU A 152 -22.62 -13.51 2.30
N SER A 153 -21.57 -13.07 1.63
CA SER A 153 -21.52 -13.05 0.16
C SER A 153 -21.35 -14.45 -0.40
N THR A 154 -22.24 -14.87 -1.29
CA THR A 154 -22.20 -16.17 -1.97
C THR A 154 -22.50 -15.99 -3.46
N TYR A 155 -22.09 -16.93 -4.31
CA TYR A 155 -22.44 -16.85 -5.74
C TYR A 155 -23.96 -16.79 -5.97
N ASP A 156 -24.74 -17.53 -5.18
CA ASP A 156 -26.20 -17.64 -5.35
C ASP A 156 -26.94 -16.35 -4.98
N ASN A 157 -26.58 -15.70 -3.87
CA ASN A 157 -27.23 -14.45 -3.49
C ASN A 157 -26.73 -13.25 -4.29
N VAL A 158 -25.48 -13.27 -4.79
CA VAL A 158 -24.92 -12.19 -5.62
C VAL A 158 -25.42 -12.20 -7.07
N SER A 159 -25.73 -13.37 -7.65
CA SER A 159 -26.23 -13.45 -9.03
C SER A 159 -27.54 -12.67 -9.27
N ASN A 160 -28.36 -12.49 -8.23
CA ASN A 160 -29.59 -11.71 -8.31
C ASN A 160 -29.34 -10.19 -8.23
N LEU A 161 -28.17 -9.76 -7.74
CA LEU A 161 -27.85 -8.37 -7.41
C LEU A 161 -27.33 -7.57 -8.61
N TYR A 162 -26.59 -8.22 -9.52
CA TYR A 162 -26.16 -7.60 -10.78
C TYR A 162 -27.36 -7.11 -11.63
N ASN A 163 -28.54 -7.71 -11.44
CA ASN A 163 -29.78 -7.30 -12.10
C ASN A 163 -30.58 -6.24 -11.32
N ALA A 164 -30.30 -6.02 -10.03
CA ALA A 164 -31.18 -5.30 -9.10
C ALA A 164 -30.79 -3.84 -8.79
N SER A 165 -29.85 -3.24 -9.54
CA SER A 165 -29.37 -1.86 -9.28
C SER A 165 -28.78 -1.66 -7.87
N ILE A 166 -28.07 -2.65 -7.33
CA ILE A 166 -27.44 -2.50 -6.02
C ILE A 166 -26.26 -1.54 -6.12
N GLY A 167 -26.34 -0.51 -5.27
CA GLY A 167 -25.27 0.41 -4.91
C GLY A 167 -24.63 1.14 -6.09
N ASP A 168 -23.62 1.94 -5.75
CA ASP A 168 -22.66 2.41 -6.72
C ASP A 168 -21.68 1.28 -7.10
N TRP A 169 -20.67 1.63 -7.88
CA TRP A 169 -19.65 0.69 -8.33
C TRP A 169 -18.73 0.21 -7.19
N GLN A 170 -18.55 0.98 -6.11
CA GLN A 170 -17.74 0.58 -4.94
C GLN A 170 -18.41 -0.56 -4.19
N ALA A 171 -19.73 -0.46 -3.99
CA ALA A 171 -20.50 -1.54 -3.40
C ALA A 171 -20.34 -2.86 -4.19
N ARG A 172 -20.32 -2.77 -5.52
CA ARG A 172 -20.14 -3.93 -6.40
C ARG A 172 -18.72 -4.49 -6.33
N SER A 173 -17.69 -3.64 -6.27
CA SER A 173 -16.30 -4.12 -6.17
C SER A 173 -16.05 -4.87 -4.87
N HIS A 174 -16.59 -4.42 -3.72
CA HIS A 174 -16.44 -5.15 -2.46
C HIS A 174 -17.09 -6.55 -2.50
N ILE A 175 -18.29 -6.64 -3.06
CA ILE A 175 -18.98 -7.92 -3.21
C ILE A 175 -18.19 -8.84 -4.15
N ASN A 176 -17.76 -8.31 -5.30
CA ASN A 176 -17.04 -9.07 -6.31
C ASN A 176 -15.68 -9.57 -5.78
N SER A 177 -14.93 -8.70 -5.11
CA SER A 177 -13.64 -9.04 -4.51
C SER A 177 -13.80 -10.12 -3.43
N THR A 178 -14.87 -10.06 -2.64
CA THR A 178 -15.19 -11.05 -1.61
C THR A 178 -15.52 -12.42 -2.21
N ILE A 179 -16.42 -12.51 -3.20
CA ILE A 179 -16.82 -13.81 -3.80
C ILE A 179 -15.69 -14.49 -4.59
N HIS A 180 -14.76 -13.70 -5.11
CA HIS A 180 -13.59 -14.19 -5.85
C HIS A 180 -12.34 -14.34 -4.99
N ASN A 181 -12.40 -13.91 -3.72
CA ASN A 181 -11.24 -13.85 -2.83
C ASN A 181 -10.05 -13.12 -3.50
N ASP A 182 -10.35 -11.99 -4.15
CA ASP A 182 -9.39 -11.16 -4.87
C ASP A 182 -9.21 -9.82 -4.16
N TRP A 183 -8.33 -9.80 -3.16
CA TRP A 183 -7.98 -8.58 -2.41
C TRP A 183 -7.40 -7.48 -3.31
N THR A 184 -6.94 -7.81 -4.52
CA THR A 184 -6.33 -6.82 -5.42
C THR A 184 -7.33 -5.82 -5.99
N GLN A 185 -8.63 -6.15 -5.95
CA GLN A 185 -9.72 -5.23 -6.29
C GLN A 185 -10.02 -4.19 -5.20
N TYR A 186 -9.43 -4.35 -4.00
CA TYR A 186 -9.65 -3.45 -2.86
C TYR A 186 -8.37 -2.63 -2.52
N ILE A 187 -7.42 -2.53 -3.46
CA ILE A 187 -6.13 -1.87 -3.21
C ILE A 187 -6.23 -0.34 -3.33
N ASN A 188 -5.49 0.34 -2.45
CA ASN A 188 -5.10 1.73 -2.62
C ASN A 188 -3.63 1.81 -3.07
N TYR A 189 -3.40 2.18 -4.32
CA TYR A 189 -2.04 2.27 -4.90
C TYR A 189 -1.16 3.35 -4.25
N SER A 190 -1.75 4.31 -3.53
CA SER A 190 -0.96 5.24 -2.70
C SER A 190 -0.32 4.53 -1.51
N ASP A 191 -1.06 3.60 -0.90
CA ASP A 191 -0.55 2.85 0.24
C ASP A 191 0.50 1.82 -0.22
N GLU A 192 0.33 1.23 -1.41
CA GLU A 192 1.35 0.39 -2.07
C GLU A 192 2.68 1.16 -2.20
N GLU A 193 2.67 2.36 -2.81
CA GLU A 193 3.88 3.18 -2.91
C GLU A 193 4.44 3.59 -1.54
N LEU A 194 3.57 3.96 -0.58
CA LEU A 194 4.01 4.38 0.75
C LEU A 194 4.67 3.25 1.55
N GLY A 195 4.22 2.01 1.38
CA GLY A 195 4.80 0.82 2.01
C GLY A 195 6.29 0.65 1.75
N TRP A 196 6.79 1.16 0.61
CA TRP A 196 8.19 1.06 0.22
C TRP A 196 9.15 1.87 1.07
N PHE A 197 8.74 3.07 1.50
CA PHE A 197 9.63 3.97 2.21
C PHE A 197 10.12 3.42 3.56
N PRO A 198 9.25 2.87 4.44
CA PRO A 198 9.70 2.27 5.67
C PRO A 198 10.47 0.97 5.44
N ILE A 199 10.03 0.12 4.49
CA ILE A 199 10.70 -1.16 4.20
C ILE A 199 12.14 -0.91 3.75
N TYR A 200 12.36 0.02 2.81
CA TYR A 200 13.69 0.38 2.34
C TYR A 200 14.64 0.78 3.49
N GLN A 201 14.15 1.59 4.44
CA GLN A 201 14.93 1.99 5.61
C GLN A 201 15.26 0.80 6.50
N LEU A 202 14.29 -0.10 6.71
CA LEU A 202 14.44 -1.27 7.57
C LEU A 202 15.41 -2.30 6.99
N ILE A 203 15.28 -2.67 5.71
CA ILE A 203 16.15 -3.67 5.07
C ILE A 203 17.62 -3.23 5.03
N LEU A 204 17.91 -1.94 4.92
CA LEU A 204 19.29 -1.45 4.93
C LEU A 204 19.90 -1.45 6.33
N GLN A 205 19.08 -1.26 7.36
CA GLN A 205 19.54 -1.00 8.73
C GLN A 205 19.43 -2.20 9.66
N GLU A 206 18.50 -3.13 9.44
CA GLU A 206 18.36 -4.32 10.28
C GLU A 206 19.54 -5.29 10.08
N LYS A 207 20.05 -5.81 11.19
CA LYS A 207 21.23 -6.70 11.25
C LYS A 207 20.91 -8.04 11.90
N ASP A 208 19.84 -8.11 12.70
CA ASP A 208 19.33 -9.37 13.21
C ASP A 208 18.67 -10.15 12.06
N PRO A 209 19.15 -11.35 11.72
CA PRO A 209 18.66 -12.11 10.58
C PRO A 209 17.22 -12.61 10.76
N ALA A 210 16.76 -12.86 11.99
CA ALA A 210 15.40 -13.30 12.25
C ALA A 210 14.41 -12.14 12.03
N ARG A 211 14.75 -10.95 12.56
CA ARG A 211 13.95 -9.73 12.34
C ARG A 211 13.96 -9.30 10.88
N TYR A 212 15.13 -9.36 10.23
CA TYR A 212 15.25 -9.09 8.81
C TYR A 212 14.32 -9.98 8.00
N LYS A 213 14.29 -11.30 8.31
CA LYS A 213 13.37 -12.23 7.65
C LYS A 213 11.91 -11.81 7.82
N GLN A 214 11.48 -11.43 9.02
CA GLN A 214 10.09 -11.00 9.26
C GLN A 214 9.73 -9.74 8.44
N ILE A 215 10.65 -8.78 8.33
CA ILE A 215 10.46 -7.56 7.52
C ILE A 215 10.34 -7.91 6.03
N VAL A 216 11.17 -8.84 5.53
CA VAL A 216 11.10 -9.34 4.15
C VAL A 216 9.83 -10.16 3.90
N ASP A 217 9.37 -10.94 4.88
CA ASP A 217 8.12 -11.68 4.79
C ASP A 217 6.90 -10.74 4.76
N SER A 218 6.90 -9.66 5.57
CA SER A 218 5.84 -8.65 5.50
C SER A 218 5.82 -7.97 4.16
N TYR A 219 7.00 -7.64 3.62
CA TYR A 219 7.11 -7.09 2.28
C TYR A 219 6.55 -8.06 1.25
N SER A 220 6.90 -9.34 1.30
CA SER A 220 6.51 -10.29 0.26
C SER A 220 5.00 -10.31 -0.03
N GLN A 221 4.15 -9.96 0.94
CA GLN A 221 2.72 -9.76 0.75
C GLN A 221 2.34 -8.58 -0.18
N TRP A 222 3.00 -7.42 -0.04
CA TRP A 222 2.81 -6.27 -0.93
C TRP A 222 3.25 -6.60 -2.35
N TYR A 223 4.40 -7.26 -2.48
CA TYR A 223 4.95 -7.62 -3.80
C TYR A 223 4.08 -8.60 -4.59
N GLU A 224 3.18 -9.33 -3.94
CA GLU A 224 2.23 -10.22 -4.63
C GLU A 224 1.38 -9.48 -5.66
N ASN A 225 0.97 -8.25 -5.36
CA ASN A 225 0.28 -7.38 -6.30
C ASN A 225 1.28 -6.64 -7.20
N GLU A 226 2.25 -5.95 -6.61
CA GLU A 226 3.14 -5.01 -7.31
C GLU A 226 3.94 -5.63 -8.46
N LYS A 227 4.29 -6.93 -8.37
CA LYS A 227 4.99 -7.64 -9.45
C LYS A 227 4.21 -7.62 -10.77
N ARG A 228 2.87 -7.53 -10.71
CA ARG A 228 1.98 -7.48 -11.89
C ARG A 228 2.10 -6.16 -12.65
N GLU A 229 2.66 -5.12 -12.03
CA GLU A 229 2.80 -3.79 -12.62
C GLU A 229 4.05 -3.65 -13.48
N GLU A 230 4.96 -4.63 -13.43
CA GLU A 230 6.30 -4.59 -14.05
C GLU A 230 7.15 -3.38 -13.59
N ASN A 231 6.70 -2.60 -12.59
CA ASN A 231 7.31 -1.34 -12.20
C ASN A 231 8.67 -1.58 -11.51
N PRO A 232 9.77 -0.99 -12.03
CA PRO A 232 11.11 -1.18 -11.49
C PRO A 232 11.27 -0.61 -10.08
N PHE A 233 10.44 0.34 -9.64
CA PHE A 233 10.46 0.82 -8.26
C PHE A 233 10.24 -0.33 -7.27
N TYR A 234 9.21 -1.14 -7.50
CA TYR A 234 8.85 -2.27 -6.65
C TYR A 234 9.80 -3.46 -6.85
N THR A 235 10.00 -3.91 -8.09
CA THR A 235 10.84 -5.10 -8.36
C THR A 235 12.29 -4.94 -7.87
N PHE A 236 12.88 -3.75 -8.02
CA PHE A 236 14.27 -3.56 -7.58
C PHE A 236 14.38 -3.51 -6.06
N LEU A 237 13.39 -2.94 -5.37
CA LEU A 237 13.33 -2.99 -3.91
C LEU A 237 13.13 -4.43 -3.42
N TYR A 238 12.32 -5.24 -4.12
CA TYR A 238 12.15 -6.67 -3.82
C TYR A 238 13.45 -7.44 -3.96
N GLN A 239 14.17 -7.22 -5.06
CA GLN A 239 15.47 -7.83 -5.28
C GLN A 239 16.50 -7.38 -4.24
N LEU A 240 16.43 -6.13 -3.74
CA LEU A 240 17.30 -5.64 -2.68
C LEU A 240 17.01 -6.34 -1.34
N ALA A 241 15.74 -6.58 -1.03
CA ALA A 241 15.31 -7.33 0.16
C ALA A 241 15.63 -8.84 0.06
N ASN A 242 15.71 -9.38 -1.15
CA ASN A 242 15.98 -10.78 -1.44
C ASN A 242 17.23 -10.96 -2.34
N PRO A 243 18.43 -10.53 -1.92
CA PRO A 243 19.60 -10.43 -2.81
C PRO A 243 20.07 -11.78 -3.36
N THR A 244 19.75 -12.88 -2.68
CA THR A 244 20.08 -14.26 -3.05
C THR A 244 19.04 -14.93 -3.94
N ASP A 245 17.86 -14.33 -4.14
CA ASP A 245 16.91 -14.84 -5.12
C ASP A 245 17.50 -14.64 -6.52
N LYS A 246 17.68 -15.77 -7.21
CA LYS A 246 18.14 -15.89 -8.59
C LYS A 246 17.20 -16.78 -9.40
N SER A 247 15.98 -16.99 -8.91
CA SER A 247 14.97 -17.77 -9.59
C SER A 247 14.71 -17.23 -11.00
N VAL A 248 14.22 -18.11 -11.88
CA VAL A 248 13.84 -17.71 -13.24
C VAL A 248 12.74 -16.63 -13.20
N SER A 249 11.81 -16.72 -12.24
CA SER A 249 10.79 -15.70 -11.99
C SER A 249 11.42 -14.34 -11.74
N MET A 250 12.32 -14.25 -10.74
CA MET A 250 12.95 -12.98 -10.39
C MET A 250 13.78 -12.38 -11.52
N GLN A 251 14.47 -13.21 -12.29
CA GLN A 251 15.19 -12.75 -13.49
C GLN A 251 14.23 -12.20 -14.55
N GLN A 252 13.07 -12.82 -14.74
CA GLN A 252 12.03 -12.34 -15.65
C GLN A 252 11.42 -11.02 -15.16
N ASP A 253 11.14 -10.90 -13.86
CA ASP A 253 10.60 -9.68 -13.26
C ASP A 253 11.56 -8.51 -13.46
N ILE A 254 12.87 -8.72 -13.24
CA ILE A 254 13.91 -7.72 -13.53
C ILE A 254 13.94 -7.33 -15.02
N GLN A 255 13.82 -8.30 -15.93
CA GLN A 255 13.78 -8.00 -17.38
C GLN A 255 12.55 -7.17 -17.76
N ASN A 256 11.38 -7.49 -17.20
CA ASN A 256 10.16 -6.73 -17.40
C ASN A 256 10.31 -5.29 -16.86
N SER A 257 10.91 -5.13 -15.69
CA SER A 257 11.22 -3.83 -15.10
C SER A 257 12.26 -3.02 -15.89
N VAL A 258 13.23 -3.67 -16.54
CA VAL A 258 14.13 -2.99 -17.49
C VAL A 258 13.37 -2.56 -18.75
N ARG A 259 12.49 -3.41 -19.29
CA ARG A 259 11.62 -3.06 -20.41
C ARG A 259 10.70 -1.89 -20.08
N PHE A 260 10.16 -1.82 -18.86
CA PHE A 260 9.39 -0.67 -18.37
C PHE A 260 10.20 0.63 -18.50
N LEU A 261 11.46 0.64 -18.07
CA LEU A 261 12.33 1.83 -18.22
C LEU A 261 12.52 2.20 -19.70
N TYR A 262 12.79 1.22 -20.58
CA TYR A 262 12.95 1.48 -22.02
C TYR A 262 11.69 2.03 -22.70
N ARG A 263 10.50 1.63 -22.23
CA ARG A 263 9.21 2.07 -22.77
C ARG A 263 8.65 3.29 -22.05
N THR A 264 9.39 3.83 -21.08
CA THR A 264 8.98 5.04 -20.36
C THR A 264 9.01 6.24 -21.29
N GLN A 265 7.88 6.94 -21.44
CA GLN A 265 7.84 8.14 -22.27
C GLN A 265 8.79 9.22 -21.74
N HIS A 266 9.63 9.77 -22.62
CA HIS A 266 10.56 10.86 -22.28
C HIS A 266 9.84 12.17 -21.93
N VAL A 267 8.72 12.46 -22.61
CA VAL A 267 7.92 13.65 -22.36
C VAL A 267 6.77 13.25 -21.44
N LYS A 268 6.78 13.78 -20.20
CA LYS A 268 5.82 13.45 -19.13
C LYS A 268 4.57 14.34 -19.13
N ILE A 269 4.09 14.76 -20.31
CA ILE A 269 2.84 15.51 -20.43
C ILE A 269 1.66 14.53 -20.42
N GLY A 270 0.90 14.46 -19.34
CA GLY A 270 -0.25 13.56 -19.26
C GLY A 270 -1.37 14.01 -20.20
N PHE A 271 -1.61 13.29 -21.30
CA PHE A 271 -2.76 13.51 -22.18
C PHE A 271 -3.95 12.63 -21.76
N PRO A 272 -5.21 13.06 -21.98
CA PRO A 272 -6.36 12.16 -21.92
C PRO A 272 -6.21 11.11 -23.02
N VAL A 273 -6.15 9.84 -22.61
CA VAL A 273 -6.08 8.70 -23.53
C VAL A 273 -7.08 7.64 -23.09
N SER A 274 -7.67 6.99 -24.09
CA SER A 274 -8.36 5.71 -23.97
C SER A 274 -7.54 4.71 -24.78
N TYR A 275 -7.30 3.55 -24.21
CA TYR A 275 -6.51 2.47 -24.81
C TYR A 275 -7.37 1.22 -24.90
N ASP A 276 -8.46 1.38 -25.64
CA ASP A 276 -9.44 0.34 -25.94
C ASP A 276 -8.86 -0.66 -26.95
N ARG A 277 -8.16 -1.66 -26.43
CA ARG A 277 -7.57 -2.75 -27.19
C ARG A 277 -8.54 -3.91 -27.35
N GLN A 278 -8.67 -4.42 -28.57
CA GLN A 278 -9.56 -5.57 -28.87
C GLN A 278 -8.98 -6.91 -28.40
N ASP A 279 -7.67 -6.97 -28.15
CA ASP A 279 -6.95 -8.17 -27.76
C ASP A 279 -6.65 -8.24 -26.25
N VAL A 280 -7.22 -7.32 -25.47
CA VAL A 280 -7.07 -7.27 -24.02
C VAL A 280 -8.39 -7.65 -23.37
N PHE A 281 -8.33 -8.49 -22.33
CA PHE A 281 -9.51 -8.76 -21.52
C PHE A 281 -9.71 -7.65 -20.50
N TYR A 282 -10.96 -7.26 -20.32
CA TYR A 282 -11.34 -6.30 -19.31
C TYR A 282 -11.95 -7.01 -18.12
N ILE A 283 -11.50 -6.64 -16.92
CA ILE A 283 -12.05 -7.08 -15.64
C ILE A 283 -12.80 -5.92 -14.98
N GLU A 284 -13.53 -6.24 -13.92
CA GLU A 284 -14.31 -5.29 -13.15
C GLU A 284 -13.47 -4.15 -12.56
N PRO A 285 -14.07 -2.97 -12.32
CA PRO A 285 -13.41 -1.89 -11.57
C PRO A 285 -13.05 -2.35 -10.15
N GLY A 286 -11.87 -1.95 -9.69
CA GLY A 286 -11.52 -2.01 -8.27
C GLY A 286 -12.20 -0.88 -7.51
N ASP A 287 -12.16 -0.95 -6.17
CA ASP A 287 -12.83 -0.05 -5.23
C ASP A 287 -12.45 1.44 -5.35
N ARG A 288 -11.31 1.75 -5.98
CA ARG A 288 -10.85 3.13 -6.15
C ARG A 288 -10.80 3.60 -7.62
N ASP A 289 -11.34 2.82 -8.55
CA ASP A 289 -11.20 3.06 -9.99
C ASP A 289 -12.33 3.83 -10.65
N GLY A 290 -13.36 4.26 -9.90
CA GLY A 290 -14.35 5.18 -10.43
C GLY A 290 -15.20 4.59 -11.56
N SER A 291 -15.78 3.41 -11.35
CA SER A 291 -16.61 2.62 -12.30
C SER A 291 -15.92 2.15 -13.58
N LYS A 292 -14.60 2.30 -13.68
CA LYS A 292 -13.85 1.98 -14.91
C LYS A 292 -13.30 0.58 -14.85
N ALA A 293 -13.63 -0.18 -15.88
CA ALA A 293 -13.02 -1.48 -16.10
C ALA A 293 -11.49 -1.39 -16.08
N GLN A 294 -10.87 -2.45 -15.63
CA GLN A 294 -9.42 -2.62 -15.65
C GLN A 294 -9.03 -3.57 -16.78
N THR A 295 -7.81 -3.47 -17.25
CA THR A 295 -7.15 -4.44 -18.11
C THR A 295 -6.67 -5.61 -17.27
N ASN A 296 -6.69 -6.83 -17.82
CA ASN A 296 -6.29 -8.03 -17.09
C ASN A 296 -4.77 -8.15 -16.87
N TYR A 297 -3.97 -7.23 -17.41
CA TYR A 297 -2.53 -7.08 -17.19
C TYR A 297 -2.12 -5.62 -17.44
N ALA A 298 -1.00 -5.18 -16.85
CA ALA A 298 -0.50 -3.82 -17.05
C ALA A 298 -0.05 -3.65 -18.50
N LEU A 299 -0.65 -2.70 -19.23
CA LEU A 299 -0.18 -2.38 -20.56
C LEU A 299 1.18 -1.69 -20.48
N PRO A 300 2.00 -1.79 -21.52
CA PRO A 300 3.27 -1.07 -21.57
C PRO A 300 3.08 0.45 -21.46
N LEU A 301 4.02 1.14 -20.81
CA LEU A 301 3.91 2.57 -20.51
C LEU A 301 3.66 3.48 -21.71
N ASP A 302 4.25 3.19 -22.86
CA ASP A 302 4.07 3.92 -24.12
C ASP A 302 2.71 3.65 -24.79
N GLU A 303 1.91 2.71 -24.28
CA GLU A 303 0.53 2.43 -24.67
C GLU A 303 -0.49 2.97 -23.65
N GLN A 304 -0.01 3.59 -22.56
CA GLN A 304 -0.82 4.10 -21.47
C GLN A 304 -0.68 5.61 -21.30
N ARG A 305 -1.54 6.17 -20.43
CA ARG A 305 -1.32 7.53 -19.93
C ARG A 305 -0.07 7.58 -19.05
N ILE A 306 0.57 8.75 -19.03
CA ILE A 306 1.58 9.03 -18.00
C ILE A 306 0.93 8.98 -16.63
N HIS A 307 1.60 8.30 -15.71
CA HIS A 307 1.17 8.11 -14.35
C HIS A 307 2.37 7.97 -13.41
N ARG A 308 2.10 8.10 -12.11
CA ARG A 308 3.06 7.95 -11.01
C ARG A 308 3.08 6.49 -10.53
N ASN A 309 4.06 6.09 -9.71
CA ASN A 309 4.08 4.70 -9.20
C ASN A 309 2.80 4.37 -8.41
N ASN A 310 2.25 5.33 -7.65
CA ASN A 310 0.99 5.16 -6.93
C ASN A 310 -0.30 5.23 -7.75
N SER A 311 -0.23 5.12 -9.07
CA SER A 311 -1.41 5.11 -9.93
C SER A 311 -1.74 3.69 -10.33
N ASN A 312 -3.03 3.33 -10.39
CA ASN A 312 -3.45 2.03 -10.91
C ASN A 312 -3.01 1.87 -12.39
N PRO A 313 -2.07 0.95 -12.71
CA PRO A 313 -1.59 0.73 -14.08
C PRO A 313 -2.54 -0.16 -14.89
N PHE A 314 -3.56 -0.77 -14.28
CA PHE A 314 -4.54 -1.61 -14.95
C PHE A 314 -5.76 -0.82 -15.43
N SER A 315 -6.00 0.39 -14.93
CA SER A 315 -7.15 1.22 -15.34
C SER A 315 -7.27 1.27 -16.86
N ARG A 316 -8.48 1.18 -17.45
CA ARG A 316 -8.68 1.21 -18.93
C ARG A 316 -8.57 2.61 -19.54
N ALA A 317 -8.81 3.65 -18.76
CA ALA A 317 -8.90 5.01 -19.26
C ALA A 317 -8.62 6.03 -18.16
N SER A 318 -8.29 7.27 -18.53
CA SER A 318 -8.02 8.32 -17.55
C SER A 318 -9.22 8.60 -16.64
N ASN A 319 -8.95 9.19 -15.45
CA ASN A 319 -10.03 9.55 -14.55
C ASN A 319 -11.04 10.57 -15.15
N SER A 320 -10.56 11.33 -16.13
CA SER A 320 -11.29 12.30 -16.94
C SER A 320 -11.67 11.78 -18.33
N ALA A 321 -11.70 10.46 -18.60
CA ALA A 321 -11.98 9.95 -19.95
C ALA A 321 -13.39 10.28 -20.48
N LYS A 322 -14.30 10.77 -19.62
CA LYS A 322 -15.53 11.45 -20.08
C LYS A 322 -15.24 12.71 -20.92
N ASP A 323 -14.00 13.19 -20.91
CA ASP A 323 -13.51 14.41 -21.54
C ASP A 323 -12.52 14.15 -22.69
N TYR A 324 -12.37 12.90 -23.20
CA TYR A 324 -11.75 12.73 -24.51
C TYR A 324 -12.69 13.31 -25.57
N SER A 325 -12.51 14.59 -25.84
CA SER A 325 -13.16 15.31 -26.92
C SER A 325 -12.06 15.74 -27.90
N PRO A 326 -12.08 15.27 -29.16
CA PRO A 326 -11.21 15.83 -30.19
C PRO A 326 -11.53 17.32 -30.28
N SER A 327 -10.60 18.18 -29.83
CA SER A 327 -10.75 19.63 -29.88
C SER A 327 -9.62 20.23 -30.69
N ASP A 328 -9.99 20.97 -31.73
CA ASP A 328 -9.06 21.73 -32.58
C ASP A 328 -8.43 22.93 -31.85
N THR A 329 -8.82 23.18 -30.59
CA THR A 329 -8.32 24.26 -29.73
C THR A 329 -7.78 23.71 -28.41
N TYR A 330 -6.93 22.67 -28.49
CA TYR A 330 -6.30 22.09 -27.30
C TYR A 330 -5.47 23.15 -26.55
N ASN A 331 -6.03 23.66 -25.45
CA ASN A 331 -5.41 24.70 -24.64
C ASN A 331 -4.45 24.04 -23.64
N TYR A 332 -3.13 24.23 -23.81
CA TYR A 332 -2.09 23.70 -22.93
C TYR A 332 -2.05 24.31 -21.50
N ASN A 333 -2.89 25.32 -21.19
CA ASN A 333 -2.80 26.13 -19.96
C ASN A 333 -3.93 25.97 -18.91
N THR A 334 -5.02 25.23 -19.14
CA THR A 334 -6.22 25.18 -18.23
C THR A 334 -6.87 23.80 -17.85
N GLY A 335 -6.19 22.83 -17.22
CA GLY A 335 -6.72 21.53 -16.70
C GLY A 335 -7.49 20.55 -17.61
N GLY A 336 -6.83 19.62 -18.31
CA GLY A 336 -7.45 18.61 -19.20
C GLY A 336 -6.45 17.70 -19.91
N GLY A 337 -5.28 17.53 -19.28
CA GLY A 337 -4.03 17.00 -19.83
C GLY A 337 -2.84 17.94 -19.58
N LYS A 338 -2.83 18.56 -18.40
CA LYS A 338 -2.20 19.86 -18.13
C LYS A 338 -1.33 19.88 -16.88
N ASN A 339 -0.70 18.76 -16.57
CA ASN A 339 0.41 18.69 -15.64
C ASN A 339 1.54 17.94 -16.36
N MET A 340 2.72 18.56 -16.39
CA MET A 340 3.94 17.82 -16.65
C MET A 340 4.23 17.05 -15.37
N ASP A 341 4.15 15.72 -15.45
CA ASP A 341 4.56 14.89 -14.33
C ASP A 341 6.08 14.95 -14.16
N ASP A 342 6.54 14.59 -12.98
CA ASP A 342 7.97 14.56 -12.71
C ASP A 342 8.63 13.30 -13.28
N GLY A 343 9.97 13.30 -13.28
CA GLY A 343 10.78 12.19 -13.78
C GLY A 343 10.94 11.04 -12.78
N VAL A 344 10.27 11.05 -11.61
CA VAL A 344 10.59 10.14 -10.50
C VAL A 344 10.36 8.67 -10.88
N THR A 345 9.34 8.39 -11.71
CA THR A 345 9.02 7.04 -12.20
C THR A 345 10.12 6.40 -13.04
N PHE A 346 11.05 7.20 -13.57
CA PHE A 346 12.25 6.72 -14.24
C PHE A 346 13.49 6.89 -13.36
N LEU A 347 13.73 8.11 -12.88
CA LEU A 347 14.99 8.51 -12.26
C LEU A 347 15.25 7.75 -10.96
N LEU A 348 14.24 7.61 -10.10
CA LEU A 348 14.40 6.93 -8.81
C LEU A 348 14.77 5.45 -9.01
N PRO A 349 13.99 4.62 -9.70
CA PRO A 349 14.33 3.22 -9.89
C PRO A 349 15.58 2.99 -10.74
N TYR A 350 15.83 3.82 -11.76
CA TYR A 350 17.04 3.69 -12.58
C TYR A 350 18.31 3.89 -11.73
N TRP A 351 18.40 5.00 -10.99
CA TRP A 351 19.57 5.28 -10.15
C TRP A 351 19.69 4.31 -8.99
N PHE A 352 18.56 3.89 -8.42
CA PHE A 352 18.52 2.85 -7.40
C PHE A 352 19.09 1.53 -7.91
N GLY A 353 18.57 1.02 -9.03
CA GLY A 353 19.01 -0.25 -9.61
C GLY A 353 20.49 -0.22 -10.02
N ARG A 354 20.99 0.92 -10.49
CA ARG A 354 22.42 1.15 -10.78
C ARG A 354 23.28 1.15 -9.52
N ASN A 355 22.87 1.91 -8.50
CA ASN A 355 23.60 2.06 -7.24
C ASN A 355 23.74 0.71 -6.49
N PHE A 356 22.68 -0.10 -6.48
CA PHE A 356 22.69 -1.42 -5.85
C PHE A 356 23.15 -2.55 -6.79
N GLY A 357 23.57 -2.23 -8.02
CA GLY A 357 24.12 -3.20 -8.97
C GLY A 357 23.11 -4.24 -9.51
N ILE A 358 21.81 -3.94 -9.40
CA ILE A 358 20.71 -4.77 -9.94
C ILE A 358 20.70 -4.70 -11.46
N ILE A 359 20.94 -3.52 -12.03
CA ILE A 359 21.03 -3.29 -13.48
C ILE A 359 22.38 -2.66 -13.86
N LYS A 360 22.80 -2.87 -15.11
CA LYS A 360 24.00 -2.28 -15.71
C LYS A 360 23.68 -1.84 -17.14
N GLU A 361 24.33 -0.77 -17.59
CA GLU A 361 24.29 -0.38 -19.00
C GLU A 361 25.25 -1.26 -19.77
N VAL A 362 24.82 -1.64 -20.96
CA VAL A 362 25.70 -2.25 -21.95
C VAL A 362 26.22 -1.09 -22.81
N ASN A 363 27.54 -0.89 -22.79
CA ASN A 363 28.22 0.11 -23.62
C ASN A 363 28.31 -0.34 -25.07
#